data_AF-A0AAD5UBI5-F1
#
_entry.id   AF-A0AAD5UBI5-F1
#
_cell.length_a   1.000
_cell.length_b   1.000
_cell.length_c   1.000
_cell.angle_alpha   90.00
_cell.angle_beta   90.00
_cell.angle_gamma   90.00
#
_symmetry.space_group_name_H-M   'P 1'
#
loop_
_entity.id
_entity.type
_entity.pdbx_description
1 polymer ?
#
loop_
_entity_poly.entity_id
_entity_poly.type
_entity_poly.pdbx_seq_one_letter_code
_entity_poly.pdbx_strand_id
1 'polypeptide(L)'
;MYIDLTQIAFPGGKREKNETDLEACKREVLEEVGWDLDGTEFELLGRLDDREVKAPASARRVMVLCCFVFLQKEDVAIKTDPNEISLVYWVPVNEILECRRWEAVSFPITQHLFQGTNSILNALVGSYSFYGVPINENRRAEHIIEGTPRPSTAHRLFPLWGLTLWMTSDFLEQLGHPCIGILGKPRYSSPEVDLFISLMYTKKDLQTSLVRDRMRFGLGYITVVRVAVALSLTLKAAGVYAVFKLVGKLRK
;
A
#
# COMPACT_ATOMS: atom_id res chain seq x y z
N MET A 1 2.95 8.49 -18.38
CA MET A 1 2.08 7.34 -18.06
C MET A 1 1.78 7.46 -16.57
N TYR A 2 0.61 8.03 -16.25
CA TYR A 2 0.15 8.18 -14.87
C TYR A 2 0.05 6.78 -14.27
N ILE A 3 0.67 6.57 -13.11
CA ILE A 3 0.39 5.38 -12.33
C ILE A 3 -0.97 5.65 -11.71
N ASP A 4 -2.02 5.19 -12.39
CA ASP A 4 -3.37 5.14 -11.85
C ASP A 4 -3.39 4.00 -10.83
N LEU A 5 -2.80 4.27 -9.65
CA LEU A 5 -2.89 3.37 -8.51
C LEU A 5 -4.29 3.57 -7.93
N THR A 6 -5.27 2.87 -8.51
CA THR A 6 -6.50 2.55 -7.80
C THR A 6 -6.10 1.78 -6.54
N GLN A 7 -6.14 2.47 -5.40
CA GLN A 7 -5.85 1.87 -4.10
C GLN A 7 -7.15 1.34 -3.51
N ILE A 8 -7.09 0.15 -2.91
CA ILE A 8 -8.19 -0.35 -2.09
C ILE A 8 -8.07 0.27 -0.70
N ALA A 9 -9.13 0.88 -0.23
CA ALA A 9 -9.25 1.40 1.12
C ALA A 9 -10.61 1.02 1.72
N PHE A 10 -10.68 1.02 3.05
CA PHE A 10 -11.96 1.10 3.74
C PHE A 10 -12.45 2.55 3.68
N PRO A 11 -13.78 2.78 3.73
CA PRO A 11 -14.30 4.14 3.76
C PRO A 11 -13.82 4.90 5.00
N GLY A 12 -13.58 6.20 4.83
CA GLY A 12 -13.12 7.08 5.90
C GLY A 12 -12.16 8.17 5.44
N GLY A 13 -12.00 9.18 6.29
CA GLY A 13 -11.18 10.34 5.93
C GLY A 13 -10.65 11.11 7.13
N LYS A 14 -10.43 12.41 6.91
CA LYS A 14 -9.68 13.23 7.85
C LYS A 14 -10.62 13.89 8.85
N ARG A 15 -10.35 13.64 10.14
CA ARG A 15 -11.04 14.30 11.24
C ARG A 15 -10.96 15.83 11.16
N GLU A 16 -12.10 16.48 11.30
CA GLU A 16 -12.24 17.92 11.45
C GLU A 16 -11.96 18.40 12.89
N LYS A 17 -11.99 19.72 13.11
CA LYS A 17 -11.60 20.30 14.41
C LYS A 17 -12.59 20.03 15.54
N ASN A 18 -13.87 19.86 15.21
CA ASN A 18 -14.97 19.85 16.19
C ASN A 18 -15.69 18.49 16.26
N GLU A 19 -15.04 17.42 15.83
CA GLU A 19 -15.59 16.07 15.85
C GLU A 19 -14.61 15.10 16.53
N THR A 20 -15.17 14.06 17.13
CA THR A 20 -14.46 12.87 17.61
C THR A 20 -14.04 11.99 16.44
N ASP A 21 -13.11 11.06 16.68
CA ASP A 21 -12.66 10.14 15.62
C ASP A 21 -13.82 9.25 15.10
N LEU A 22 -14.79 8.92 15.96
CA LEU A 22 -15.97 8.13 15.59
C LEU A 22 -16.94 8.96 14.75
N GLU A 23 -17.20 10.21 15.13
CA GLU A 23 -18.05 11.12 14.35
C GLU A 23 -17.47 11.36 12.94
N ALA A 24 -16.14 11.54 12.83
CA ALA A 24 -15.46 11.60 11.55
C ALA A 24 -15.68 10.33 10.70
N CYS A 25 -15.50 9.16 11.30
CA CYS A 25 -15.73 7.89 10.62
C CYS A 25 -17.17 7.78 10.08
N LYS A 26 -18.17 8.16 10.88
CA LYS A 26 -19.58 8.12 10.47
C LYS A 26 -19.88 9.10 9.35
N ARG A 27 -19.39 10.34 9.46
CA ARG A 27 -19.56 11.38 8.43
C ARG A 27 -18.96 10.92 7.10
N GLU A 28 -17.72 10.47 7.11
CA GLU A 28 -17.00 10.05 5.89
C GLU A 28 -17.67 8.82 5.26
N VAL A 29 -18.10 7.83 6.05
CA VAL A 29 -18.84 6.67 5.53
C VAL A 29 -20.18 7.07 4.89
N LEU A 30 -20.88 8.02 5.49
CA LEU A 30 -22.12 8.56 4.92
C LEU A 30 -21.86 9.33 3.61
N GLU A 31 -20.80 10.14 3.56
CA GLU A 31 -20.39 10.90 2.37
C GLU A 31 -19.93 9.99 1.23
N GLU A 32 -19.11 9.00 1.53
CA GLU A 32 -18.47 8.12 0.55
C GLU A 32 -19.40 7.03 0.01
N VAL A 33 -20.14 6.33 0.89
CA VAL A 33 -20.95 5.16 0.50
C VAL A 33 -22.43 5.26 0.87
N GLY A 34 -22.87 6.37 1.47
CA GLY A 34 -24.28 6.64 1.74
C GLY A 34 -24.86 5.85 2.91
N TRP A 35 -24.02 5.23 3.73
CA TRP A 35 -24.45 4.45 4.88
C TRP A 35 -24.52 5.30 6.14
N ASP A 36 -25.71 5.35 6.75
CA ASP A 36 -25.91 5.97 8.05
C ASP A 36 -25.57 4.97 9.17
N LEU A 37 -24.39 5.13 9.76
CA LEU A 37 -23.89 4.27 10.83
C LEU A 37 -24.55 4.53 12.20
N ASP A 38 -25.38 5.57 12.33
CA ASP A 38 -26.25 5.78 13.49
C ASP A 38 -27.62 5.08 13.34
N GLY A 39 -27.89 4.53 12.16
CA GLY A 39 -29.10 3.76 11.84
C GLY A 39 -29.21 2.41 12.56
N THR A 40 -30.37 1.79 12.44
CA THR A 40 -30.65 0.46 13.04
C THR A 40 -29.99 -0.70 12.29
N GLU A 41 -29.52 -0.45 11.07
CA GLU A 41 -28.92 -1.42 10.16
C GLU A 41 -27.47 -1.74 10.54
N PHE A 42 -26.84 -0.88 11.34
CA PHE A 42 -25.46 -1.04 11.78
C PHE A 42 -25.34 -1.12 13.30
N GLU A 43 -24.26 -1.72 13.77
CA GLU A 43 -23.92 -1.80 15.19
C GLU A 43 -22.41 -1.65 15.35
N LEU A 44 -21.97 -0.71 16.19
CA LEU A 44 -20.55 -0.56 16.50
C LEU A 44 -20.09 -1.72 17.38
N LEU A 45 -19.22 -2.57 16.84
CA LEU A 45 -18.61 -3.67 17.58
C LEU A 45 -17.42 -3.21 18.42
N GLY A 46 -16.69 -2.21 17.94
CA GLY A 46 -15.54 -1.66 18.67
C GLY A 46 -14.58 -0.86 17.80
N ARG A 47 -13.39 -0.63 18.34
CA ARG A 47 -12.29 0.14 17.72
C ARG A 47 -11.02 -0.69 17.79
N LEU A 48 -10.29 -0.77 16.67
CA LEU A 48 -8.94 -1.36 16.64
C LEU A 48 -7.93 -0.39 17.25
N ASP A 49 -6.77 -0.90 17.68
CA ASP A 49 -5.71 -0.07 18.24
C ASP A 49 -5.30 1.08 17.31
N ASP A 50 -5.23 2.29 17.87
CA ASP A 50 -4.80 3.47 17.14
C ASP A 50 -3.37 3.34 16.62
N ARG A 51 -3.15 3.79 15.38
CA ARG A 51 -1.87 3.62 14.71
C ARG A 51 -1.23 4.93 14.36
N GLU A 52 -0.04 5.15 14.90
CA GLU A 52 0.81 6.24 14.45
C GLU A 52 1.46 5.90 13.10
N VAL A 53 1.09 6.66 12.07
CA VAL A 53 1.70 6.62 10.74
C VAL A 53 2.77 7.69 10.66
N LYS A 54 3.99 7.30 10.26
CA LYS A 54 5.15 8.18 10.17
C LYS A 54 5.62 8.29 8.72
N ALA A 55 6.15 9.46 8.37
CA ALA A 55 6.75 9.70 7.07
C ALA A 55 7.97 8.77 6.91
N PRO A 56 8.07 7.97 5.84
CA PRO A 56 9.18 7.04 5.64
C PRO A 56 10.55 7.74 5.75
N ALA A 57 10.68 8.90 5.10
CA ALA A 57 11.96 9.58 4.98
C ALA A 57 12.48 10.25 6.26
N SER A 58 11.60 10.60 7.21
CA SER A 58 11.93 11.47 8.36
C SER A 58 11.46 10.94 9.71
N ALA A 59 10.70 9.83 9.74
CA ALA A 59 10.03 9.32 10.93
C ALA A 59 9.12 10.33 11.66
N ARG A 60 8.83 11.48 11.04
CA ARG A 60 7.87 12.46 11.55
C ARG A 60 6.47 11.84 11.51
N ARG A 61 5.71 11.96 12.60
CA ARG A 61 4.28 11.61 12.62
C ARG A 61 3.54 12.38 11.52
N VAL A 62 2.89 11.64 10.63
CA VAL A 62 2.06 12.19 9.54
C VAL A 62 0.60 12.20 9.95
N MET A 63 0.12 11.08 10.49
CA MET A 63 -1.25 10.93 10.95
C MET A 63 -1.33 9.89 12.07
N VAL A 64 -2.47 9.87 12.76
CA VAL A 64 -2.92 8.74 13.57
C VAL A 64 -4.12 8.15 12.85
N LEU A 65 -4.06 6.86 12.55
CA LEU A 65 -5.14 6.10 11.93
C LEU A 65 -5.96 5.45 13.04
N CYS A 66 -7.25 5.73 13.02
CA CYS A 66 -8.24 5.21 13.96
C CYS A 66 -9.24 4.37 13.16
N CYS A 67 -9.45 3.11 13.53
CA CYS A 67 -10.30 2.19 12.77
C CYS A 67 -11.43 1.65 13.65
N PHE A 68 -12.66 1.77 13.15
CA PHE A 68 -13.86 1.32 13.83
C PHE A 68 -14.47 0.14 13.07
N VAL A 69 -14.97 -0.84 13.82
CA VAL A 69 -15.55 -2.06 13.27
C VAL A 69 -17.04 -2.02 13.52
N PHE A 70 -17.81 -2.11 12.44
CA PHE A 70 -19.26 -2.15 12.47
C PHE A 70 -19.77 -3.51 11.98
N LEU A 71 -20.80 -4.02 12.64
CA LEU A 71 -21.64 -5.10 12.13
C LEU A 71 -22.75 -4.49 11.29
N GLN A 72 -22.83 -4.90 10.03
CA GLN A 72 -24.00 -4.67 9.19
C GLN A 72 -25.01 -5.79 9.43
N LYS A 73 -26.21 -5.45 9.90
CA LYS A 73 -27.29 -6.39 10.24
C LYS A 73 -28.24 -6.63 9.07
N GLU A 74 -28.39 -5.63 8.20
CA GLU A 74 -29.28 -5.64 7.05
C GLU A 74 -28.54 -5.21 5.79
N ASP A 75 -29.01 -5.67 4.63
CA ASP A 75 -28.44 -5.26 3.34
C ASP A 75 -28.88 -3.82 3.01
N VAL A 76 -27.91 -2.91 2.90
CA VAL A 76 -28.15 -1.47 2.70
C VAL A 76 -27.54 -1.03 1.38
N ALA A 77 -28.36 -0.44 0.52
CA ALA A 77 -27.93 0.03 -0.79
C ALA A 77 -26.78 1.06 -0.67
N ILE A 78 -25.72 0.83 -1.46
CA ILE A 78 -24.53 1.67 -1.53
C ILE A 78 -24.82 2.87 -2.44
N LYS A 79 -24.47 4.08 -2.00
CA LYS A 79 -24.57 5.31 -2.79
C LYS A 79 -23.22 6.02 -2.80
N THR A 80 -22.57 6.06 -3.95
CA THR A 80 -21.19 6.57 -4.08
C THR A 80 -21.14 7.83 -4.92
N ASP A 81 -20.23 8.76 -4.60
CA ASP A 81 -19.81 9.80 -5.54
C ASP A 81 -18.80 9.21 -6.54
N PRO A 82 -19.13 9.16 -7.85
CA PRO A 82 -18.23 8.64 -8.88
C PRO A 82 -16.93 9.44 -9.04
N ASN A 83 -16.84 10.66 -8.51
CA ASN A 83 -15.63 11.48 -8.56
C ASN A 83 -14.58 11.04 -7.51
N GLU A 84 -15.02 10.40 -6.43
CA GLU A 84 -14.15 9.96 -5.34
C GLU A 84 -13.96 8.45 -5.36
N ILE A 85 -15.00 7.70 -5.71
CA ILE A 85 -15.02 6.24 -5.62
C ILE A 85 -15.28 5.65 -7.00
N SER A 86 -14.33 4.86 -7.48
CA SER A 86 -14.47 4.17 -8.77
C SER A 86 -15.26 2.87 -8.67
N LEU A 87 -15.17 2.17 -7.54
CA LEU A 87 -15.75 0.83 -7.37
C LEU A 87 -15.90 0.47 -5.88
N VAL A 88 -16.97 -0.24 -5.53
CA VAL A 88 -17.18 -0.86 -4.22
C VAL A 88 -17.50 -2.34 -4.39
N TYR A 89 -16.92 -3.20 -3.55
CA TYR A 89 -17.19 -4.62 -3.54
C TYR A 89 -16.91 -5.25 -2.18
N TRP A 90 -17.60 -6.35 -1.90
CA TRP A 90 -17.37 -7.17 -0.72
C TRP A 90 -16.30 -8.23 -0.99
N VAL A 91 -15.38 -8.39 -0.03
CA VAL A 91 -14.37 -9.44 -0.05
C VAL A 91 -14.67 -10.44 1.05
N PRO A 92 -14.99 -11.71 0.74
CA PRO A 92 -15.13 -12.73 1.77
C PRO A 92 -13.81 -12.92 2.53
N VAL A 93 -13.87 -12.91 3.87
CA VAL A 93 -12.70 -13.07 4.73
C VAL A 93 -11.88 -14.32 4.38
N ASN A 94 -12.55 -15.42 4.03
CA ASN A 94 -11.88 -16.67 3.63
C ASN A 94 -11.01 -16.51 2.38
N GLU A 95 -11.36 -15.61 1.43
CA GLU A 95 -10.51 -15.37 0.26
C GLU A 95 -9.16 -14.77 0.65
N ILE A 96 -9.13 -13.95 1.69
CA ILE A 96 -7.92 -13.34 2.23
C ILE A 96 -7.11 -14.39 3.00
N LEU A 97 -7.77 -15.18 3.86
CA LEU A 97 -7.14 -16.22 4.68
C LEU A 97 -6.56 -17.37 3.84
N GLU A 98 -7.24 -17.76 2.76
CA GLU A 98 -6.83 -18.86 1.88
C GLU A 98 -5.89 -18.40 0.76
N CYS A 99 -5.55 -17.11 0.70
CA CYS A 99 -4.71 -16.57 -0.35
C CYS A 99 -3.29 -17.15 -0.32
N ARG A 100 -2.99 -18.01 -1.30
CA ARG A 100 -1.67 -18.62 -1.50
C ARG A 100 -0.79 -17.89 -2.52
N ARG A 101 -1.37 -16.99 -3.31
CA ARG A 101 -0.68 -16.29 -4.38
C ARG A 101 -0.75 -14.80 -4.15
N TRP A 102 0.42 -14.19 -4.00
CA TRP A 102 0.54 -12.78 -3.71
C TRP A 102 0.99 -12.03 -4.96
N GLU A 103 0.49 -10.81 -5.14
CA GLU A 103 0.82 -9.98 -6.29
C GLU A 103 1.77 -8.85 -5.94
N ALA A 104 2.74 -8.63 -6.81
CA ALA A 104 3.75 -7.61 -6.63
C ALA A 104 3.16 -6.23 -6.95
N VAL A 105 3.11 -5.36 -5.96
CA VAL A 105 2.79 -3.94 -6.09
C VAL A 105 4.10 -3.18 -6.19
N SER A 106 4.30 -2.44 -7.28
CA SER A 106 5.59 -1.80 -7.60
C SER A 106 5.50 -0.28 -7.53
N PHE A 107 6.49 0.34 -6.90
CA PHE A 107 6.62 1.79 -6.74
C PHE A 107 8.00 2.24 -7.20
N PRO A 108 8.12 3.42 -7.82
CA PRO A 108 9.42 4.03 -8.04
C PRO A 108 10.16 4.20 -6.71
N ILE A 109 11.43 3.78 -6.65
CA ILE A 109 12.24 3.88 -5.41
C ILE A 109 12.36 5.35 -4.97
N THR A 110 12.41 6.27 -5.93
CA THR A 110 12.55 7.71 -5.63
C THR A 110 11.37 8.25 -4.84
N GLN A 111 10.16 7.72 -5.00
CA GLN A 111 8.96 8.17 -4.27
C GLN A 111 9.12 7.98 -2.74
N HIS A 112 9.93 7.01 -2.33
CA HIS A 112 10.17 6.72 -0.92
C HIS A 112 11.42 7.41 -0.38
N LEU A 113 12.34 7.81 -1.27
CA LEU A 113 13.62 8.40 -0.89
C LEU A 113 13.65 9.93 -1.00
N PHE A 114 12.87 10.51 -1.91
CA PHE A 114 12.89 11.93 -2.25
C PHE A 114 11.48 12.53 -2.26
N GLN A 115 11.39 13.82 -1.92
CA GLN A 115 10.13 14.58 -2.06
C GLN A 115 9.98 15.01 -3.53
N GLY A 116 9.40 14.14 -4.35
CA GLY A 116 9.10 14.41 -5.76
C GLY A 116 9.52 13.31 -6.71
N THR A 117 8.93 13.31 -7.91
CA THR A 117 9.23 12.34 -8.97
C THR A 117 10.16 12.99 -10.00
N ASN A 118 11.39 12.48 -10.10
CA ASN A 118 12.29 12.84 -11.19
C ASN A 118 12.40 11.63 -12.13
N SER A 119 11.87 11.76 -13.35
CA SER A 119 11.83 10.68 -14.34
C SER A 119 13.21 10.12 -14.69
N ILE A 120 14.25 10.97 -14.70
CA ILE A 120 15.63 10.55 -14.95
C ILE A 120 16.13 9.71 -13.76
N LEU A 121 15.92 10.18 -12.54
CA LEU A 121 16.30 9.43 -11.34
C LEU A 121 15.51 8.11 -11.22
N ASN A 122 14.23 8.10 -11.62
CA ASN A 122 13.43 6.87 -11.68
C ASN A 122 14.01 5.86 -12.66
N ALA A 123 14.40 6.31 -13.85
CA ALA A 123 15.03 5.44 -14.84
C ALA A 123 16.37 4.89 -14.34
N LEU A 124 17.13 5.69 -13.59
CA LEU A 124 18.43 5.29 -13.06
C LEU A 124 18.33 4.37 -11.84
N VAL A 125 17.41 4.62 -10.92
CA VAL A 125 17.33 3.91 -9.64
C VAL A 125 16.39 2.72 -9.70
N GLY A 126 15.36 2.79 -10.54
CA GLY A 126 14.37 1.73 -10.73
C GLY A 126 13.20 1.80 -9.75
N SER A 127 12.49 0.68 -9.66
CA SER A 127 11.35 0.47 -8.77
C SER A 127 11.65 -0.57 -7.71
N TYR A 128 10.85 -0.58 -6.67
CA TYR A 128 10.80 -1.69 -5.72
C TYR A 128 9.37 -2.19 -5.62
N SER A 129 9.23 -3.47 -5.29
CA SER A 129 7.94 -4.12 -5.18
C SER A 129 7.80 -4.86 -3.87
N PHE A 130 6.58 -4.86 -3.35
CA PHE A 130 6.15 -5.68 -2.22
C PHE A 130 4.92 -6.47 -2.60
N TYR A 131 4.59 -7.46 -1.80
CA TYR A 131 3.52 -8.40 -2.09
C TYR A 131 2.24 -7.97 -1.38
N GLY A 132 1.14 -7.86 -2.13
CA GLY A 132 -0.22 -7.68 -1.63
C GLY A 132 -1.08 -8.91 -1.90
N VAL A 133 -2.24 -8.97 -1.23
CA VAL A 133 -3.24 -10.01 -1.46
C VAL A 133 -4.08 -9.60 -2.67
N PRO A 134 -4.05 -10.34 -3.79
CA PRO A 134 -4.86 -10.00 -4.96
C PRO A 134 -6.34 -10.18 -4.66
N ILE A 135 -7.11 -9.11 -4.85
CA ILE A 135 -8.56 -9.15 -4.74
C ILE A 135 -9.16 -9.21 -6.14
N ASN A 136 -10.08 -10.15 -6.34
CA ASN A 136 -10.72 -10.40 -7.63
C ASN A 136 -12.08 -9.71 -7.68
N GLU A 137 -12.23 -8.76 -8.61
CA GLU A 137 -13.47 -8.02 -8.87
C GLU A 137 -14.68 -8.93 -9.23
N ASN A 138 -14.43 -10.10 -9.83
CA ASN A 138 -15.45 -10.85 -10.57
C ASN A 138 -16.51 -11.59 -9.73
N ARG A 139 -16.53 -11.53 -8.40
CA ARG A 139 -17.48 -12.36 -7.61
C ARG A 139 -18.62 -11.62 -6.92
N ARG A 140 -18.47 -10.35 -6.52
CA ARG A 140 -19.52 -9.57 -5.80
C ARG A 140 -19.35 -8.04 -5.91
N ALA A 141 -19.02 -7.52 -7.09
CA ALA A 141 -19.17 -6.08 -7.33
C ALA A 141 -20.67 -5.77 -7.44
N GLU A 142 -21.24 -5.22 -6.37
CA GLU A 142 -22.69 -4.93 -6.29
C GLU A 142 -23.07 -3.67 -7.07
N HIS A 143 -22.11 -2.76 -7.33
CA HIS A 143 -22.34 -1.57 -8.13
C HIS A 143 -21.15 -1.26 -9.06
N ILE A 144 -21.33 -1.55 -10.35
CA ILE A 144 -20.56 -0.88 -11.41
C ILE A 144 -21.31 0.41 -11.70
N ILE A 145 -20.65 1.56 -11.56
CA ILE A 145 -21.23 2.88 -11.85
C ILE A 145 -21.73 2.90 -13.30
N GLU A 146 -23.03 3.12 -13.50
CA GLU A 146 -23.63 3.20 -14.84
C GLU A 146 -22.91 4.27 -15.68
N GLY A 147 -22.41 3.87 -16.86
CA GLY A 147 -21.66 4.75 -17.77
C GLY A 147 -20.14 4.60 -17.70
N THR A 148 -19.59 3.87 -16.72
CA THR A 148 -18.19 3.41 -16.81
C THR A 148 -18.10 2.25 -17.82
N PRO A 149 -17.14 2.27 -18.77
CA PRO A 149 -16.95 1.15 -19.67
C PRO A 149 -16.73 -0.11 -18.84
N ARG A 150 -17.55 -1.15 -19.02
CA ARG A 150 -17.28 -2.47 -18.43
C ARG A 150 -15.83 -2.81 -18.76
N PRO A 151 -14.94 -2.97 -17.77
CA PRO A 151 -13.57 -3.34 -18.05
C PRO A 151 -13.62 -4.62 -18.87
N SER A 152 -12.93 -4.64 -20.01
CA SER A 152 -12.73 -5.85 -20.79
C SER A 152 -12.38 -7.00 -19.85
N THR A 153 -12.92 -8.20 -20.11
CA THR A 153 -12.84 -9.50 -19.40
C THR A 153 -11.47 -9.97 -18.86
N ALA A 154 -10.43 -9.16 -18.91
CA ALA A 154 -9.23 -9.34 -18.12
C ALA A 154 -9.55 -9.14 -16.63
N HIS A 155 -9.44 -10.21 -15.84
CA HIS A 155 -9.43 -10.17 -14.38
C HIS A 155 -8.53 -9.03 -13.88
N ARG A 156 -9.10 -7.90 -13.48
CA ARG A 156 -8.34 -6.86 -12.78
C ARG A 156 -8.21 -7.34 -11.34
N LEU A 157 -6.98 -7.70 -10.99
CA LEU A 157 -6.62 -7.98 -9.62
C LEU A 157 -6.16 -6.67 -9.00
N PHE A 158 -6.87 -6.25 -7.95
CA PHE A 158 -6.49 -5.10 -7.16
C PHE A 158 -5.75 -5.63 -5.94
N PRO A 159 -4.44 -5.38 -5.80
CA PRO A 159 -3.73 -5.85 -4.62
C PRO A 159 -4.23 -5.09 -3.39
N LEU A 160 -4.59 -5.83 -2.35
CA LEU A 160 -4.76 -5.32 -0.99
C LEU A 160 -3.38 -5.25 -0.35
N TRP A 161 -2.90 -4.04 -0.07
CA TRP A 161 -1.58 -3.76 0.49
C TRP A 161 -1.63 -2.54 1.43
N GLY A 162 -0.49 -2.20 2.03
CA GLY A 162 -0.36 -0.97 2.82
C GLY A 162 -1.25 -0.94 4.07
N LEU A 163 -1.73 0.25 4.43
CA LEU A 163 -2.54 0.44 5.65
C LEU A 163 -3.82 -0.40 5.63
N THR A 164 -4.45 -0.60 4.48
CA THR A 164 -5.68 -1.40 4.35
C THR A 164 -5.44 -2.87 4.66
N LEU A 165 -4.38 -3.47 4.09
CA LEU A 165 -3.98 -4.85 4.44
C LEU A 165 -3.62 -4.96 5.92
N TRP A 166 -3.01 -3.92 6.48
CA TRP A 166 -2.66 -3.91 7.89
C TRP A 166 -3.90 -3.92 8.79
N MET A 167 -4.84 -2.99 8.59
CA MET A 167 -6.11 -2.96 9.34
C MET A 167 -6.86 -4.29 9.21
N THR A 168 -6.89 -4.85 8.00
CA THR A 168 -7.47 -6.18 7.74
C THR A 168 -6.79 -7.25 8.60
N SER A 169 -5.46 -7.28 8.63
CA SER A 169 -4.71 -8.24 9.43
C SER A 169 -4.97 -8.09 10.94
N ASP A 170 -5.11 -6.87 11.43
CA ASP A 170 -5.39 -6.62 12.85
C ASP A 170 -6.78 -7.10 13.22
N PHE A 171 -7.77 -6.82 12.37
CA PHE A 171 -9.12 -7.33 12.55
C PHE A 171 -9.14 -8.86 12.59
N LEU A 172 -8.44 -9.51 11.67
CA LEU A 172 -8.34 -10.97 11.64
C LEU A 172 -7.63 -11.55 12.87
N GLU A 173 -6.62 -10.85 13.40
CA GLU A 173 -5.95 -11.22 14.65
C GLU A 173 -6.93 -11.20 15.84
N GLN A 174 -7.83 -10.21 15.91
CA GLN A 174 -8.89 -10.16 16.92
C GLN A 174 -9.90 -11.31 16.79
N LEU A 175 -10.08 -11.85 15.57
CA LEU A 175 -10.91 -13.03 15.31
C LEU A 175 -10.18 -14.37 15.57
N GLY A 176 -8.93 -14.34 16.04
CA GLY A 176 -8.13 -15.54 16.33
C GLY A 176 -7.44 -16.15 15.11
N HIS A 177 -7.42 -15.45 13.98
CA HIS A 177 -6.67 -15.87 12.80
C HIS A 177 -5.21 -15.37 12.85
N PRO A 178 -4.27 -16.08 12.19
CA PRO A 178 -2.90 -15.61 12.12
C PRO A 178 -2.81 -14.28 11.36
N CYS A 179 -1.91 -13.41 11.83
CA CYS A 179 -1.60 -12.13 11.18
C CYS A 179 -1.19 -12.34 9.71
N ILE A 180 -1.84 -11.61 8.81
CA ILE A 180 -1.59 -11.59 7.38
C ILE A 180 -0.66 -10.40 7.08
N GLY A 181 0.65 -10.62 7.26
CA GLY A 181 1.67 -9.60 7.00
C GLY A 181 2.18 -9.59 5.55
N ILE A 182 3.00 -8.59 5.20
CA ILE A 182 3.73 -8.58 3.92
C ILE A 182 4.54 -9.88 3.80
N LEU A 183 4.12 -10.74 2.87
CA LEU A 183 4.76 -12.02 2.65
C LEU A 183 5.93 -11.85 1.67
N GLY A 184 7.13 -11.73 2.24
CA GLY A 184 8.38 -11.77 1.51
C GLY A 184 9.22 -10.50 1.60
N LYS A 185 10.48 -10.61 1.18
CA LYS A 185 11.38 -9.45 1.06
C LYS A 185 10.92 -8.54 -0.09
N PRO A 186 10.99 -7.21 0.06
CA PRO A 186 10.83 -6.33 -1.09
C PRO A 186 11.85 -6.69 -2.17
N ARG A 187 11.45 -6.58 -3.44
CA ARG A 187 12.35 -6.79 -4.58
C ARG A 187 12.61 -5.48 -5.29
N TYR A 188 13.87 -5.23 -5.62
CA TYR A 188 14.31 -4.06 -6.34
C TYR A 188 14.56 -4.40 -7.81
N SER A 189 14.11 -3.55 -8.72
CA SER A 189 14.31 -3.76 -10.17
C SER A 189 15.77 -3.56 -10.57
N SER A 190 16.53 -2.78 -9.79
CA SER A 190 17.98 -2.59 -9.96
C SER A 190 18.73 -3.75 -9.29
N PRO A 191 19.38 -4.65 -10.05
CA PRO A 191 19.99 -5.86 -9.50
C PRO A 191 21.04 -5.59 -8.42
N GLU A 192 21.82 -4.52 -8.58
CA GLU A 192 22.83 -4.12 -7.60
C GLU A 192 22.22 -3.60 -6.30
N VAL A 193 21.07 -2.93 -6.38
CA VAL A 193 20.32 -2.50 -5.19
C VAL A 193 19.70 -3.72 -4.52
N ASP A 194 19.07 -4.61 -5.29
CA ASP A 194 18.45 -5.85 -4.77
C ASP A 194 19.47 -6.75 -4.08
N LEU A 195 20.66 -6.90 -4.68
CA LEU A 195 21.77 -7.66 -4.13
C LEU A 195 22.25 -7.04 -2.81
N PHE A 196 22.48 -5.71 -2.79
CA PHE A 196 22.94 -5.03 -1.58
C PHE A 196 21.93 -5.18 -0.43
N ILE A 197 20.64 -4.97 -0.69
CA ILE A 197 19.60 -5.17 0.33
C ILE A 197 19.54 -6.62 0.78
N SER A 198 19.67 -7.58 -0.14
CA SER A 198 19.65 -9.01 0.18
C SER A 198 20.85 -9.46 1.03
N LEU A 199 21.99 -8.76 0.93
CA LEU A 199 23.17 -9.01 1.77
C LEU A 199 23.01 -8.38 3.16
N MET A 200 22.43 -7.19 3.23
CA MET A 200 22.26 -6.45 4.49
C MET A 200 21.10 -6.97 5.34
N TYR A 201 20.09 -7.55 4.70
CA TYR A 201 18.91 -8.09 5.37
C TYR A 201 18.62 -9.51 4.91
N THR A 202 18.67 -10.45 5.85
CA THR A 202 18.19 -11.80 5.57
C THR A 202 16.66 -11.81 5.47
N LYS A 203 16.10 -12.86 4.84
CA LYS A 203 14.64 -13.08 4.81
C LYS A 203 14.03 -13.08 6.22
N LYS A 204 14.77 -13.60 7.21
CA LYS A 204 14.35 -13.66 8.61
C LYS A 204 14.35 -12.28 9.26
N ASP A 205 15.35 -11.44 9.00
CA ASP A 205 15.43 -10.08 9.56
C ASP A 205 14.31 -9.19 9.03
N LEU A 206 14.03 -9.29 7.72
CA LEU A 206 12.94 -8.57 7.08
C LEU A 206 11.57 -9.06 7.56
N GLN A 207 11.34 -10.37 7.59
CA GLN A 207 10.07 -10.90 8.13
C GLN A 207 9.88 -10.50 9.59
N THR A 208 10.93 -10.56 10.42
CA THR A 208 10.83 -10.19 11.83
C THR A 208 10.54 -8.70 12.00
N SER A 209 11.19 -7.81 11.26
CA SER A 209 10.90 -6.36 11.33
C SER A 209 9.54 -6.02 10.70
N LEU A 210 9.16 -6.65 9.58
CA LEU A 210 7.86 -6.41 8.94
C LEU A 210 6.68 -6.92 9.78
N VAL A 211 6.84 -8.03 10.49
CA VAL A 211 5.82 -8.61 11.39
C VAL A 211 5.82 -7.86 12.73
N ARG A 212 6.99 -7.66 13.35
CA ARG A 212 7.12 -6.98 14.67
C ARG A 212 6.74 -5.52 14.60
N ASP A 213 7.17 -4.83 13.53
CA ASP A 213 6.91 -3.41 13.33
C ASP A 213 5.74 -3.16 12.36
N ARG A 214 4.97 -4.23 12.02
CA ARG A 214 3.75 -4.23 11.21
C ARG A 214 3.78 -3.19 10.07
N MET A 215 4.59 -3.45 9.04
CA MET A 215 4.85 -2.54 7.89
C MET A 215 5.69 -1.27 8.14
N ARG A 216 6.33 -1.10 9.30
CA ARG A 216 7.42 -0.10 9.37
C ARG A 216 8.64 -0.70 8.68
N PHE A 217 8.91 -0.26 7.46
CA PHE A 217 10.30 -0.18 7.01
C PHE A 217 10.99 0.80 7.96
N GLY A 218 11.58 0.29 9.04
CA GLY A 218 12.16 1.13 10.08
C GLY A 218 13.18 2.12 9.51
N LEU A 219 13.50 3.18 10.27
CA LEU A 219 14.50 4.19 9.86
C LEU A 219 15.81 3.54 9.38
N GLY A 220 16.18 2.41 9.98
CA GLY A 220 17.31 1.58 9.56
C GLY A 220 17.17 1.05 8.13
N TYR A 221 16.03 0.44 7.77
CA TYR A 221 15.81 -0.09 6.42
C TYR A 221 15.91 1.00 5.36
N ILE A 222 15.25 2.13 5.58
CA ILE A 222 15.26 3.24 4.63
C ILE A 222 16.67 3.83 4.49
N THR A 223 17.43 3.90 5.58
CA THR A 223 18.84 4.31 5.54
C THR A 223 19.68 3.36 4.70
N VAL A 224 19.49 2.05 4.87
CA VAL A 224 20.19 1.04 4.06
C VAL A 224 19.81 1.16 2.58
N VAL A 225 18.53 1.39 2.26
CA VAL A 225 18.08 1.63 0.88
C VAL A 225 18.72 2.89 0.30
N ARG A 226 18.83 3.99 1.07
CA ARG A 226 19.54 5.20 0.63
C ARG A 226 21.00 4.92 0.30
N VAL A 227 21.69 4.15 1.14
CA VAL A 227 23.09 3.75 0.91
C VAL A 227 23.21 2.88 -0.34
N ALA A 228 22.34 1.88 -0.51
CA ALA A 228 22.33 1.00 -1.68
C ALA A 228 22.13 1.80 -2.99
N VAL A 229 21.19 2.74 -2.98
CA VAL A 229 20.93 3.62 -4.13
C VAL A 229 22.10 4.55 -4.42
N ALA A 230 22.72 5.15 -3.39
CA ALA A 230 23.90 5.98 -3.57
C ALA A 230 25.05 5.20 -4.20
N LEU A 231 25.33 4.00 -3.71
CA LEU A 231 26.35 3.10 -4.26
C LEU A 231 26.05 2.72 -5.72
N SER A 232 24.81 2.36 -6.03
CA SER A 232 24.36 2.07 -7.40
C SER A 232 24.63 3.25 -8.35
N LEU A 233 24.26 4.47 -7.94
CA LEU A 233 24.47 5.67 -8.73
C LEU A 233 25.96 5.98 -8.92
N THR A 234 26.79 5.81 -7.89
CA THR A 234 28.25 5.99 -7.98
C THR A 234 28.87 5.00 -8.96
N LEU A 235 28.49 3.72 -8.92
CA LEU A 235 28.98 2.70 -9.85
C LEU A 235 28.57 3.01 -11.29
N LYS A 236 27.32 3.43 -11.51
CA LYS A 236 26.82 3.86 -12.83
C LYS A 236 27.60 5.06 -13.37
N ALA A 237 27.86 6.07 -12.53
CA ALA A 237 28.65 7.24 -12.92
C ALA A 237 30.10 6.88 -13.27
N ALA A 238 30.73 6.00 -12.47
CA ALA A 238 32.09 5.51 -12.73
C ALA A 238 32.18 4.72 -14.04
N GLY A 239 31.18 3.88 -14.34
CA GLY A 239 31.08 3.15 -15.61
C GLY A 239 30.98 4.09 -16.81
N VAL A 240 30.12 5.11 -16.73
CA VAL A 240 30.00 6.14 -17.78
C VAL A 240 31.33 6.86 -18.00
N TYR A 241 31.99 7.30 -16.92
CA TYR A 241 33.29 7.96 -16.99
C TYR A 241 34.37 7.07 -17.64
N ALA A 242 34.41 5.78 -17.29
CA ALA A 242 35.35 4.83 -17.87
C ALA A 242 35.15 4.67 -19.39
N VAL A 243 33.89 4.59 -19.85
CA VAL A 243 33.55 4.52 -21.28
C VAL A 243 34.00 5.79 -22.01
N PHE A 244 33.71 6.98 -21.47
CA PHE A 244 34.16 8.25 -22.08
C PHE A 244 35.68 8.31 -22.21
N LYS A 245 36.42 7.87 -21.18
CA LYS A 245 37.88 7.83 -21.21
C LYS A 245 38.42 6.85 -22.26
N LEU A 246 37.75 5.72 -22.46
CA LEU A 246 38.10 4.71 -23.47
C LEU A 246 37.85 5.21 -24.88
N VAL A 247 36.67 5.81 -25.13
CA VAL A 247 36.33 6.42 -26.43
C VAL A 247 37.26 7.60 -26.76
N GLY A 248 37.59 8.43 -25.78
CA GLY A 248 38.55 9.53 -25.95
C GLY A 248 39.96 9.06 -26.29
N LYS A 249 40.36 7.85 -25.86
CA LYS A 249 41.62 7.22 -26.26
C LYS A 249 41.55 6.63 -27.67
N LEU A 250 40.41 6.09 -28.11
CA LEU A 250 40.22 5.52 -29.45
C LEU A 250 40.10 6.57 -30.56
N ARG A 251 39.82 7.83 -30.21
CA ARG A 251 39.77 8.96 -31.16
C ARG A 251 41.12 9.67 -31.37
N LYS A 252 42.17 9.27 -30.65
CA LYS A 252 43.55 9.74 -30.84
C LYS A 252 44.37 8.68 -31.55
#